data_AF-A0A932N0Z2-F1
#
_entry.id   AF-A0A932N0Z2-F1
#
_cell.length_a   1.000
_cell.length_b   1.000
_cell.length_c   1.000
_cell.angle_alpha   90.00
_cell.angle_beta   90.00
_cell.angle_gamma   90.00
#
_symmetry.space_group_name_H-M   'P 1'
#
loop_
_entity.id
_entity.type
_entity.pdbx_description
1 polymer ?
#
loop_
_entity_poly.entity_id
_entity_poly.type
_entity_poly.pdbx_seq_one_letter_code
_entity_poly.pdbx_strand_id
1 'polypeptide(L)'
;MPTFVWEARTRVGETRRGEMEAATSEAVTQRLRAQNLQPAKVKKKATQIEIRLPGSSGVSTKDLVVFTRQFATMIDAGLPLVQCMEILSSQSDNPRFRAVLVDVKNNVEAGATLADALRKHPKVFDRLFV
;
A
#
# COMPACT_ATOMS: atom_id res chain seq x y z
N MET A 1 -10.19 9.35 -16.59
CA MET A 1 -9.26 10.48 -16.84
C MET A 1 -8.32 10.58 -15.63
N PRO A 2 -7.07 11.07 -15.76
CA PRO A 2 -6.20 11.20 -14.60
C PRO A 2 -6.73 12.26 -13.63
N THR A 3 -6.74 11.94 -12.34
CA THR A 3 -7.04 12.89 -11.26
C THR A 3 -5.78 13.68 -10.91
N PHE A 4 -5.91 14.96 -10.65
CA PHE A 4 -4.83 15.84 -10.20
C PHE A 4 -5.20 16.44 -8.86
N VAL A 5 -4.25 16.44 -7.92
CA VAL A 5 -4.38 17.18 -6.67
C VAL A 5 -3.77 18.55 -6.88
N TRP A 6 -4.52 19.58 -6.52
CA TRP A 6 -4.09 20.96 -6.69
C TRP A 6 -4.23 21.74 -5.39
N GLU A 7 -3.32 22.70 -5.24
CA GLU A 7 -3.28 23.70 -4.21
C GLU A 7 -3.22 25.06 -4.91
N ALA A 8 -4.20 25.91 -4.65
CA ALA A 8 -4.30 27.22 -5.28
C ALA A 8 -4.67 28.29 -4.25
N ARG A 9 -4.12 29.48 -4.41
CA ARG A 9 -4.37 30.62 -3.53
C ARG A 9 -5.44 31.52 -4.13
N THR A 10 -6.42 31.90 -3.34
CA THR A 10 -7.43 32.90 -3.72
C THR A 10 -6.81 34.31 -3.69
N ARG A 11 -7.48 35.28 -4.31
CA ARG A 11 -7.05 36.70 -4.25
C ARG A 11 -7.05 37.28 -2.84
N VAL A 12 -7.79 36.66 -1.92
CA VAL A 12 -7.87 37.02 -0.48
C VAL A 12 -6.72 36.39 0.32
N GLY A 13 -5.85 35.62 -0.34
CA GLY A 13 -4.69 35.00 0.28
C GLY A 13 -4.97 33.63 0.91
N GLU A 14 -6.19 33.11 0.77
CA GLU A 14 -6.63 31.82 1.32
C GLU A 14 -6.21 30.67 0.40
N THR A 15 -5.61 29.63 0.97
CA THR A 15 -5.14 28.46 0.20
C THR A 15 -6.24 27.40 0.14
N ARG A 16 -6.76 27.15 -1.06
CA ARG A 16 -7.71 26.07 -1.35
C ARG A 16 -6.99 24.87 -1.91
N ARG A 17 -7.36 23.70 -1.39
CA ARG A 17 -6.87 22.40 -1.85
C ARG A 17 -8.05 21.59 -2.36
N GLY A 18 -7.83 20.85 -3.43
CA GLY A 18 -8.87 20.04 -4.05
C GLY A 18 -8.31 19.03 -5.03
N GLU A 19 -9.20 18.17 -5.51
CA GLU A 19 -8.92 17.22 -6.57
C GLU A 19 -9.70 17.63 -7.81
N MET A 20 -9.11 17.40 -8.99
CA MET A 20 -9.79 17.68 -10.26
C MET A 20 -9.33 16.69 -11.32
N GLU A 21 -10.27 16.15 -12.08
CA GLU A 21 -9.97 15.31 -13.24
C GLU A 21 -9.66 16.17 -14.45
N ALA A 22 -8.51 15.94 -15.06
CA ALA A 22 -8.08 16.65 -16.27
C ALA A 22 -7.20 15.75 -17.13
N ALA A 23 -7.08 16.06 -18.42
CA ALA A 23 -6.20 15.31 -19.31
C ALA A 23 -4.71 15.57 -19.00
N THR A 24 -4.35 16.80 -18.61
CA THR A 24 -2.97 17.22 -18.34
C THR A 24 -2.88 18.20 -17.16
N SER A 25 -1.66 18.41 -16.63
CA SER A 25 -1.39 19.42 -15.59
C SER A 25 -1.74 20.83 -16.03
N GLU A 26 -1.49 21.16 -17.30
CA GLU A 26 -1.75 22.47 -17.88
C GLU A 26 -3.26 22.75 -17.93
N ALA A 27 -4.07 21.71 -18.23
CA ALA A 27 -5.52 21.81 -18.20
C ALA A 27 -6.06 22.10 -16.79
N VAL A 28 -5.42 21.59 -15.73
CA VAL A 28 -5.75 21.94 -14.34
C VAL A 28 -5.37 23.39 -14.04
N THR A 29 -4.17 23.83 -14.43
CA THR A 29 -3.72 25.22 -14.27
C THR A 29 -4.64 26.21 -14.97
N GLN A 30 -5.07 25.92 -16.20
CA GLN A 30 -6.01 26.76 -16.95
C GLN A 30 -7.37 26.85 -16.27
N ARG A 31 -7.91 25.73 -15.77
CA ARG A 31 -9.18 25.73 -15.02
C ARG A 31 -9.10 26.49 -13.70
N LEU A 32 -7.99 26.39 -12.98
CA LEU A 32 -7.76 27.15 -11.75
C LEU A 32 -7.67 28.66 -12.03
N ARG A 33 -6.95 29.06 -13.09
CA ARG A 33 -6.90 30.46 -13.52
C ARG A 33 -8.26 30.99 -13.95
N ALA A 34 -9.06 30.20 -14.66
CA ALA A 34 -10.43 30.57 -15.05
C ALA A 34 -11.36 30.79 -13.84
N GLN A 35 -11.05 30.18 -12.69
CA GLN A 35 -11.77 30.37 -11.43
C GLN A 35 -11.18 31.49 -10.54
N ASN A 36 -10.30 32.35 -11.08
CA ASN A 36 -9.57 33.37 -10.33
C ASN A 36 -8.71 32.81 -9.18
N LEU A 37 -8.27 31.55 -9.27
CA LEU A 37 -7.36 30.91 -8.32
C LEU A 37 -5.94 30.93 -8.89
N GLN A 38 -4.98 31.35 -8.08
CA GLN A 38 -3.56 31.28 -8.45
C GLN A 38 -3.01 29.90 -8.08
N PRO A 39 -2.68 29.03 -9.05
CA PRO A 39 -2.17 27.69 -8.75
C PRO A 39 -0.80 27.78 -8.09
N ALA A 40 -0.67 27.25 -6.88
CA ALA A 40 0.59 27.18 -6.15
C ALA A 40 1.30 25.84 -6.41
N LYS A 41 0.54 24.73 -6.41
CA LYS A 41 1.05 23.40 -6.73
C LYS A 41 -0.02 22.60 -7.48
N VAL A 42 0.36 22.01 -8.60
CA VAL A 42 -0.47 21.04 -9.32
C VAL A 42 0.36 19.76 -9.44
N LYS A 43 -0.14 18.67 -8.87
CA LYS A 43 0.49 17.36 -8.99
C LYS A 43 -0.53 16.40 -9.56
N LYS A 44 -0.12 15.59 -10.53
CA LYS A 44 -0.89 14.42 -10.92
C LYS A 44 -1.09 13.62 -9.64
N LYS A 45 -2.35 13.35 -9.28
CA LYS A 45 -2.63 12.35 -8.26
C LYS A 45 -2.04 11.11 -8.90
N ALA A 46 -0.91 10.65 -8.37
CA ALA A 46 -0.48 9.32 -8.71
C ALA A 46 -1.71 8.47 -8.39
N THR A 47 -2.33 7.87 -9.42
CA THR A 47 -3.03 6.60 -9.23
C THR A 47 -2.20 5.87 -8.20
N GLN A 48 -2.83 5.40 -7.13
CA GLN A 48 -2.21 4.77 -5.97
C GLN A 48 -1.40 3.54 -6.41
N ILE A 49 -0.35 3.79 -7.15
CA ILE A 49 0.78 2.97 -7.47
C ILE A 49 1.61 3.32 -6.26
N GLU A 50 1.50 2.46 -5.24
CA GLU A 50 2.46 2.38 -4.16
C GLU A 50 3.84 2.62 -4.78
N ILE A 51 4.43 3.77 -4.47
CA ILE A 51 5.76 4.11 -4.96
C ILE A 51 6.67 3.09 -4.30
N ARG A 52 6.96 2.00 -5.03
CA ARG A 52 7.95 0.99 -4.66
C ARG A 52 9.32 1.67 -4.80
N LEU A 53 9.75 2.35 -3.74
CA LEU A 53 11.14 2.80 -3.61
C LEU A 53 12.02 1.53 -3.67
N PRO A 54 12.92 1.37 -4.66
CA PRO A 54 13.67 0.12 -4.88
C PRO A 54 14.78 -0.16 -3.85
N GLY A 55 14.74 0.38 -2.63
CA GLY A 55 15.95 0.46 -1.81
C GLY A 55 15.86 0.57 -0.30
N SER A 56 14.70 0.52 0.39
CA SER A 56 14.72 0.80 1.84
C SER A 56 13.91 -0.08 2.79
N SER A 57 13.37 -1.23 2.39
CA SER A 57 12.84 -2.18 3.38
C SER A 57 12.83 -3.61 2.85
N GLY A 58 13.85 -4.39 3.21
CA GLY A 58 13.68 -5.84 3.31
C GLY A 58 12.71 -6.16 4.44
N VAL A 59 12.18 -7.39 4.47
CA VAL A 59 11.57 -7.90 5.70
C VAL A 59 12.72 -8.28 6.62
N SER A 60 12.74 -7.75 7.85
CA SER A 60 13.81 -8.09 8.78
C SER A 60 13.62 -9.50 9.32
N THR A 61 14.70 -10.17 9.70
CA THR A 61 14.62 -11.47 10.37
C THR A 61 13.78 -11.39 11.66
N LYS A 62 13.83 -10.25 12.35
CA LYS A 62 13.02 -9.99 13.55
C LYS A 62 11.52 -10.01 13.23
N ASP A 63 11.10 -9.35 12.14
CA ASP A 63 9.69 -9.34 11.71
C ASP A 63 9.20 -10.76 11.42
N LEU A 64 10.02 -11.56 10.75
CA LEU A 64 9.71 -12.95 10.44
C LEU A 64 9.59 -13.81 11.70
N VAL A 65 10.52 -13.68 12.65
CA VAL A 65 10.47 -14.42 13.93
C VAL A 65 9.22 -14.06 14.73
N VAL A 66 8.86 -12.78 14.81
CA VAL A 66 7.66 -12.33 15.52
C VAL A 66 6.41 -12.89 14.85
N PHE A 67 6.33 -12.78 13.51
CA PHE A 67 5.25 -13.35 12.73
C PHE A 67 5.09 -14.85 12.96
N THR A 68 6.17 -15.64 12.86
CA THR A 68 6.10 -17.09 13.02
C THR A 68 5.61 -17.49 14.41
N ARG A 69 6.06 -16.78 15.46
CA ARG A 69 5.61 -17.04 16.84
C ARG A 69 4.12 -16.74 17.00
N GLN A 70 3.68 -15.55 16.57
CA GLN A 70 2.28 -15.14 16.68
C GLN A 70 1.38 -16.04 15.84
N PHE A 71 1.84 -16.41 14.63
CA PHE A 71 1.15 -17.35 13.76
C PHE A 71 0.98 -18.72 14.43
N ALA A 72 2.06 -19.30 14.97
CA ALA A 72 1.99 -20.57 15.68
C ALA A 72 1.01 -20.51 16.86
N THR A 73 1.06 -19.46 17.68
CA THR A 73 0.13 -19.30 18.81
C THR A 73 -1.33 -19.24 18.38
N MET A 74 -1.64 -18.56 17.27
CA MET A 74 -3.02 -18.50 16.78
C MET A 74 -3.48 -19.83 16.17
N ILE A 75 -2.59 -20.53 15.47
CA ILE A 75 -2.86 -21.86 14.92
C ILE A 75 -3.10 -22.85 16.07
N ASP A 76 -2.29 -22.83 17.11
CA ASP A 76 -2.45 -23.67 18.31
C ASP A 76 -3.77 -23.36 19.04
N ALA A 77 -4.21 -22.10 19.01
CA ALA A 77 -5.50 -21.67 19.53
C ALA A 77 -6.70 -22.04 18.63
N GLY A 78 -6.46 -22.67 17.47
CA GLY A 78 -7.50 -23.15 16.56
C GLY A 78 -8.11 -22.07 15.68
N LEU A 79 -7.46 -20.91 15.52
CA LEU A 79 -7.95 -19.88 14.61
C LEU A 79 -7.80 -20.34 13.14
N PRO A 80 -8.80 -20.05 12.28
CA PRO A 80 -8.69 -20.29 10.85
C PRO A 80 -7.47 -19.60 10.23
N LEU A 81 -6.76 -20.30 9.35
CA LEU A 81 -5.51 -19.84 8.73
C LEU A 81 -5.64 -18.46 8.07
N VAL A 82 -6.73 -18.24 7.33
CA VAL A 82 -7.04 -16.97 6.66
C VAL A 82 -7.21 -15.84 7.68
N GLN A 83 -7.86 -16.11 8.81
CA GLN A 83 -8.04 -15.14 9.89
C GLN A 83 -6.69 -14.79 10.55
N CYS A 84 -5.84 -15.79 10.78
CA CYS A 84 -4.49 -15.56 11.29
C CYS A 84 -3.68 -14.64 10.36
N MET A 85 -3.73 -14.88 9.04
CA MET A 85 -3.04 -14.05 8.04
C MET A 85 -3.58 -12.62 8.02
N GLU A 86 -4.89 -12.44 8.08
CA GLU A 86 -5.53 -11.11 8.14
C GLU A 86 -5.04 -10.33 9.37
N ILE A 87 -5.10 -10.94 10.55
CA ILE A 87 -4.65 -10.33 11.82
C ILE A 87 -3.18 -9.93 11.74
N LEU A 88 -2.31 -10.85 11.31
CA LEU A 88 -0.86 -10.60 11.23
C LEU A 88 -0.50 -9.53 10.20
N SER A 89 -1.20 -9.50 9.07
CA SER A 89 -0.98 -8.46 8.07
C SER A 89 -1.35 -7.07 8.60
N SER A 90 -2.45 -6.98 9.36
CA SER A 90 -2.91 -5.72 9.97
C SER A 90 -1.96 -5.22 11.07
N GLN A 91 -1.32 -6.13 11.81
CA GLN A 91 -0.38 -5.82 12.89
C GLN A 91 1.07 -5.60 12.42
N SER A 92 1.39 -5.94 11.17
CA SER A 92 2.76 -5.80 10.67
C SER A 92 3.12 -4.34 10.44
N ASP A 93 4.15 -3.84 11.12
CA ASP A 93 4.68 -2.46 10.95
C ASP A 93 5.39 -2.27 9.60
N ASN A 94 5.89 -3.35 9.01
CA ASN A 94 6.64 -3.32 7.75
C ASN A 94 5.67 -3.36 6.56
N PRO A 95 5.52 -2.27 5.77
CA PRO A 95 4.54 -2.21 4.69
C PRO A 95 4.78 -3.28 3.62
N ARG A 96 6.04 -3.66 3.38
CA ARG A 96 6.39 -4.71 2.43
C ARG A 96 5.97 -6.08 2.96
N PHE A 97 6.17 -6.33 4.24
CA PHE A 97 5.77 -7.60 4.83
C PHE A 97 4.25 -7.73 4.86
N ARG A 98 3.54 -6.66 5.22
CA ARG A 98 2.08 -6.57 5.12
C ARG A 98 1.58 -6.94 3.72
N ALA A 99 2.14 -6.35 2.67
CA ALA A 99 1.74 -6.65 1.30
C ALA A 99 1.96 -8.13 0.93
N VAL A 100 3.07 -8.73 1.38
CA VAL A 100 3.35 -10.16 1.21
C VAL A 100 2.33 -11.02 1.95
N LEU A 101 1.99 -10.70 3.20
CA LEU A 101 1.01 -11.46 3.98
C LEU A 101 -0.40 -11.38 3.40
N VAL A 102 -0.81 -10.22 2.88
CA VAL A 102 -2.09 -10.06 2.19
C VAL A 102 -2.14 -10.91 0.91
N ASP A 103 -1.05 -10.93 0.13
CA ASP A 103 -0.99 -11.77 -1.07
C ASP A 103 -1.06 -13.26 -0.70
N VAL A 104 -0.30 -13.70 0.31
CA VAL A 104 -0.37 -15.08 0.84
C VAL A 104 -1.80 -15.43 1.26
N LYS A 105 -2.48 -14.55 2.01
CA LYS A 105 -3.87 -14.72 2.41
C LYS A 105 -4.79 -14.94 1.20
N ASN A 106 -4.72 -14.06 0.21
CA ASN A 106 -5.57 -14.11 -0.97
C ASN A 106 -5.35 -15.40 -1.78
N ASN A 107 -4.10 -15.89 -1.85
CA ASN A 107 -3.79 -17.16 -2.50
C ASN A 107 -4.41 -18.34 -1.77
N VAL A 108 -4.36 -18.35 -0.42
CA VAL A 108 -4.99 -19.40 0.39
C VAL A 108 -6.52 -19.32 0.32
N GLU A 109 -7.10 -18.13 0.35
CA GLU A 109 -8.54 -17.91 0.12
C GLU A 109 -8.98 -18.43 -1.26
N ALA A 110 -8.12 -18.31 -2.27
CA ALA A 110 -8.35 -18.85 -3.62
C ALA A 110 -8.13 -20.38 -3.72
N GLY A 111 -7.77 -21.06 -2.63
CA GLY A 111 -7.62 -22.51 -2.56
C GLY A 111 -6.20 -23.05 -2.73
N ALA A 112 -5.18 -22.20 -2.80
CA ALA A 112 -3.79 -22.66 -2.78
C ALA A 112 -3.40 -23.17 -1.39
N THR A 113 -2.42 -24.08 -1.33
CA THR A 113 -1.84 -24.47 -0.05
C THR A 113 -1.04 -23.31 0.54
N LEU A 114 -0.91 -23.26 1.87
CA LEU A 114 -0.07 -22.26 2.54
C LEU A 114 1.37 -22.31 2.03
N ALA A 115 1.93 -23.51 1.85
CA ALA A 115 3.28 -23.69 1.36
C ALA A 115 3.46 -23.09 -0.05
N ASP A 116 2.51 -23.33 -0.96
CA ASP A 116 2.59 -22.78 -2.32
C ASP A 116 2.44 -21.25 -2.33
N ALA A 117 1.59 -20.71 -1.46
CA ALA A 117 1.45 -19.27 -1.28
C ALA A 117 2.75 -18.63 -0.75
N LEU A 118 3.40 -19.24 0.25
CA LEU A 118 4.66 -18.75 0.81
C LEU A 118 5.81 -18.85 -0.20
N ARG A 119 5.88 -19.93 -1.02
CA ARG A 119 6.92 -20.11 -2.06
C ARG A 119 6.93 -19.01 -3.12
N LYS A 120 5.82 -18.31 -3.33
CA LYS A 120 5.76 -17.16 -4.25
C LYS A 120 6.58 -15.96 -3.76
N HIS A 121 7.02 -15.95 -2.50
CA HIS A 121 7.79 -14.86 -1.90
C HIS A 121 9.18 -15.31 -1.38
N PRO A 122 10.08 -15.80 -2.25
CA PRO A 122 11.38 -16.37 -1.86
C PRO A 122 12.36 -15.36 -1.23
N LYS A 123 12.09 -14.05 -1.37
CA LYS A 123 12.88 -12.98 -0.75
C LYS A 123 12.51 -12.75 0.72
N VAL A 124 11.42 -13.34 1.19
CA VAL A 124 10.91 -13.22 2.57
C VAL A 124 10.92 -14.58 3.23
N PHE A 125 10.37 -15.60 2.56
CA PHE A 125 10.37 -16.98 3.03
C PHE A 125 11.39 -17.76 2.23
N ASP A 126 12.48 -18.18 2.87
CA ASP A 126 13.50 -18.98 2.21
C ASP A 126 13.02 -20.43 2.01
N ARG A 127 13.87 -21.26 1.37
CA ARG A 127 13.55 -22.67 1.12
C ARG A 127 13.53 -23.55 2.37
N LEU A 128 14.13 -23.11 3.48
CA LEU A 128 14.11 -23.86 4.73
C LEU A 128 12.84 -23.57 5.52
N PHE A 129 12.23 -22.41 5.28
CA PHE A 129 10.98 -21.98 5.90
C PHE A 129 9.73 -22.68 5.34
N VAL A 130 9.75 -23.11 4.06
CA VAL A 130 8.57 -23.57 3.31
C VAL A 130 8.64 -25.00 2.80
#